data_AF-A0AAU5Q0N3-F1
#
_entry.id   AF-A0AAU5Q0N3-F1
#
_cell.length_a   1.000
_cell.length_b   1.000
_cell.length_c   1.000
_cell.angle_alpha   90.00
_cell.angle_beta   90.00
_cell.angle_gamma   90.00
#
_symmetry.space_group_name_H-M   'P 1'
#
loop_
_entity.id
_entity.type
_entity.pdbx_description
1 polymer ?
#
loop_
_entity_poly.entity_id
_entity_poly.type
_entity_poly.pdbx_seq_one_letter_code
_entity_poly.pdbx_strand_id
1 'polypeptide(L)'
;MKSDLFTGEHLAETADFPGMTLQNAKSVKYTVNGEMHARQGSMIAFRGDLRFERKGQGIGGLLKRAVTGEGLALMAVRGQGEAWFAHEAQNCFIVEIEQGDAFSVNGRNVLCFDATLHYEIKTVKGAGMTSGGLFNSVFSGYGKVALMCEGTPIVIPVSPQAPVFVDTDAVVGWSEQLHTSLHRSQSVGSMIRGGSGEAVQLKLEGQGFVVVRPSELTPQKTSN
;
A
#
# COMPACT_ATOMS: atom_id res chain seq x y z
N MET A 1 -5.29 24.76 -28.08
CA MET A 1 -3.81 24.85 -27.93
C MET A 1 -3.20 23.60 -28.57
N LYS A 2 -1.98 23.65 -29.13
CA LYS A 2 -1.29 22.48 -29.70
C LYS A 2 0.00 22.25 -28.92
N SER A 3 0.09 21.14 -28.20
CA SER A 3 1.26 20.71 -27.42
C SER A 3 1.11 19.21 -27.13
N ASP A 4 2.25 18.55 -26.93
CA ASP A 4 2.40 17.21 -26.35
C ASP A 4 1.57 17.02 -25.07
N LEU A 5 1.40 18.05 -24.23
CA LEU A 5 0.56 17.99 -23.02
C LEU A 5 -0.91 17.61 -23.29
N PHE A 6 -1.42 17.87 -24.49
CA PHE A 6 -2.81 17.61 -24.86
C PHE A 6 -2.98 16.36 -25.74
N THR A 7 -2.00 15.44 -25.73
CA THR A 7 -2.11 14.12 -26.37
C THR A 7 -3.01 13.20 -25.55
N GLY A 8 -3.54 12.15 -26.20
CA GLY A 8 -4.50 11.23 -25.57
C GLY A 8 -4.00 10.58 -24.27
N GLU A 9 -2.70 10.30 -24.16
CA GLU A 9 -2.09 9.70 -22.96
C GLU A 9 -2.13 10.60 -21.71
N HIS A 10 -2.30 11.92 -21.88
CA HIS A 10 -2.36 12.87 -20.77
C HIS A 10 -3.79 13.36 -20.48
N LEU A 11 -4.71 13.12 -21.42
CA LEU A 11 -6.10 13.51 -21.25
C LEU A 11 -6.81 12.54 -20.31
N ALA A 12 -7.54 13.10 -19.35
CA ALA A 12 -8.45 12.33 -18.54
C ALA A 12 -9.71 12.03 -19.34
N GLU A 13 -9.87 10.76 -19.75
CA GLU A 13 -11.08 10.29 -20.40
C GLU A 13 -12.22 10.21 -19.38
N THR A 14 -13.47 10.33 -19.84
CA THR A 14 -14.64 10.07 -18.99
C THR A 14 -14.79 8.57 -18.86
N ALA A 15 -15.00 8.05 -17.65
CA ALA A 15 -15.24 6.62 -17.49
C ALA A 15 -16.64 6.22 -17.94
N ASP A 16 -16.75 5.07 -18.62
CA ASP A 16 -18.04 4.47 -18.97
C ASP A 16 -18.70 3.76 -17.79
N PHE A 17 -17.90 3.31 -16.80
CA PHE A 17 -18.36 2.56 -15.63
C PHE A 17 -17.73 3.08 -14.33
N PRO A 18 -18.43 2.97 -13.19
CA PRO A 18 -17.84 3.18 -11.87
C PRO A 18 -16.64 2.26 -11.61
N GLY A 19 -15.72 2.74 -10.77
CA GLY A 19 -14.57 1.96 -10.31
C GLY A 19 -13.22 2.58 -10.66
N MET A 20 -12.19 1.76 -10.48
CA MET A 20 -10.79 2.19 -10.44
C MET A 20 -10.04 1.88 -11.74
N THR A 21 -9.31 2.88 -12.26
CA THR A 21 -8.42 2.73 -13.42
C THR A 21 -7.12 3.51 -13.21
N LEU A 22 -6.04 3.09 -13.86
CA LEU A 22 -4.84 3.93 -13.95
C LEU A 22 -5.15 5.10 -14.89
N GLN A 23 -4.86 6.33 -14.45
CA GLN A 23 -4.86 7.50 -15.33
C GLN A 23 -3.53 7.56 -16.10
N ASN A 24 -2.44 7.24 -15.40
CA ASN A 24 -1.11 7.03 -15.95
C ASN A 24 -0.31 6.21 -14.92
N ALA A 25 0.98 5.99 -15.17
CA ALA A 25 1.83 5.23 -14.27
C ALA A 25 1.92 5.80 -12.84
N LYS A 26 1.58 7.07 -12.62
CA LYS A 26 1.78 7.81 -11.35
C LYS A 26 0.48 8.22 -10.66
N SER A 27 -0.68 7.91 -11.24
CA SER A 27 -1.96 8.34 -10.71
C SER A 27 -3.10 7.40 -11.06
N VAL A 28 -4.06 7.31 -10.16
CA VAL A 28 -5.27 6.51 -10.29
C VAL A 28 -6.46 7.43 -10.44
N LYS A 29 -7.33 7.14 -11.40
CA LYS A 29 -8.67 7.70 -11.48
C LYS A 29 -9.64 6.74 -10.83
N TYR A 30 -10.57 7.27 -10.04
CA TYR A 30 -11.68 6.53 -9.48
C TYR A 30 -13.00 7.20 -9.85
N THR A 31 -13.86 6.48 -10.54
CA THR A 31 -15.24 6.90 -10.85
C THR A 31 -16.13 6.46 -9.70
N VAL A 32 -16.44 7.39 -8.80
CA VAL A 32 -17.18 7.14 -7.57
C VAL A 32 -18.68 7.10 -7.88
N ASN A 33 -19.33 6.02 -7.46
CA ASN A 33 -20.79 5.91 -7.39
C ASN A 33 -21.15 5.18 -6.09
N GLY A 34 -21.30 5.92 -5.00
CA GLY A 34 -21.46 5.36 -3.66
C GLY A 34 -20.30 5.76 -2.76
N GLU A 35 -19.44 4.81 -2.38
CA GLU A 35 -18.35 5.02 -1.44
C GLU A 35 -17.06 4.31 -1.88
N MET A 36 -15.92 4.92 -1.58
CA MET A 36 -14.60 4.31 -1.67
C MET A 36 -13.67 4.84 -0.57
N HIS A 37 -12.51 4.21 -0.40
CA HIS A 37 -11.50 4.63 0.58
C HIS A 37 -10.20 5.04 -0.09
N ALA A 38 -9.57 6.11 0.40
CA ALA A 38 -8.31 6.62 -0.14
C ALA A 38 -7.35 7.03 0.98
N ARG A 39 -6.06 7.04 0.68
CA ARG A 39 -5.01 7.62 1.53
C ARG A 39 -5.31 9.10 1.74
N GLN A 40 -5.25 9.53 2.99
CA GLN A 40 -5.52 10.91 3.35
C GLN A 40 -4.48 11.82 2.71
N GLY A 41 -4.94 12.86 2.02
CA GLY A 41 -4.05 13.82 1.35
C GLY A 41 -3.49 13.35 0.00
N SER A 42 -3.93 12.21 -0.53
CA SER A 42 -3.52 11.75 -1.87
C SER A 42 -4.42 12.24 -3.01
N MET A 43 -5.55 12.88 -2.72
CA MET A 43 -6.43 13.42 -3.76
C MET A 43 -5.82 14.67 -4.39
N ILE A 44 -5.68 14.64 -5.72
CA ILE A 44 -5.05 15.71 -6.51
C ILE A 44 -6.05 16.49 -7.36
N ALA A 45 -7.20 15.89 -7.70
CA ALA A 45 -8.29 16.55 -8.42
C ALA A 45 -9.60 15.78 -8.19
N PHE A 46 -10.75 16.44 -8.36
CA PHE A 46 -12.05 15.79 -8.40
C PHE A 46 -13.06 16.62 -9.21
N ARG A 47 -14.13 15.97 -9.67
CA ARG A 47 -15.31 16.60 -10.26
C ARG A 47 -16.58 15.82 -9.93
N GLY A 48 -17.72 16.51 -9.92
CA GLY A 48 -19.01 15.93 -9.50
C GLY A 48 -19.34 16.25 -8.04
N ASP A 49 -20.37 15.58 -7.52
CA ASP A 49 -20.84 15.75 -6.14
C ASP A 49 -20.16 14.71 -5.24
N LEU A 50 -18.97 15.06 -4.74
CA LEU A 50 -18.15 14.21 -3.87
C LEU A 50 -17.89 14.86 -2.52
N ARG A 51 -18.02 14.06 -1.46
CA ARG A 51 -17.70 14.42 -0.08
C ARG A 51 -16.53 13.58 0.42
N PHE A 52 -15.63 14.23 1.15
CA PHE A 52 -14.40 13.63 1.66
C PHE A 52 -14.41 13.66 3.18
N GLU A 53 -14.45 12.49 3.81
CA GLU A 53 -14.59 12.36 5.26
C GLU A 53 -13.37 11.64 5.83
N ARG A 54 -12.66 12.28 6.76
CA ARG A 54 -11.54 11.63 7.45
C ARG A 54 -12.11 10.56 8.39
N LYS A 55 -11.66 9.30 8.25
CA LYS A 55 -11.97 8.22 9.21
C LYS A 55 -11.34 8.54 10.57
N GLY A 56 -12.01 9.33 11.39
CA GLY A 56 -11.46 9.82 12.66
C GLY A 56 -12.21 11.00 13.28
N GLN A 57 -13.30 11.48 12.67
CA GLN A 57 -14.08 12.62 13.19
C GLN A 57 -15.42 12.22 13.84
N GLY A 58 -15.61 10.94 14.17
CA GLY A 58 -16.75 10.44 14.97
C GLY A 58 -16.41 10.30 16.46
N ILE A 59 -17.40 10.49 17.34
CA ILE A 59 -17.36 10.43 18.82
C ILE A 59 -17.15 8.97 19.32
N GLY A 60 -16.08 8.33 18.87
CA GLY A 60 -15.74 6.95 19.24
C GLY A 60 -14.55 6.35 18.49
N GLY A 61 -14.03 7.04 17.47
CA GLY A 61 -12.96 6.52 16.59
C GLY A 61 -11.57 7.14 16.79
N LEU A 62 -11.44 8.17 17.63
CA LEU A 62 -10.17 8.93 17.77
C LEU A 62 -9.00 8.11 18.33
N LEU A 63 -9.26 7.00 19.03
CA LEU A 63 -8.20 6.28 19.76
C LEU A 63 -7.50 5.19 18.93
N LYS A 64 -8.03 4.75 17.79
CA LYS A 64 -7.44 3.63 17.04
C LYS A 64 -6.31 4.03 16.07
N ARG A 65 -6.33 5.24 15.50
CA ARG A 65 -5.34 5.63 14.46
C ARG A 65 -4.00 6.11 14.98
N ALA A 66 -3.94 6.66 16.18
CA ALA A 66 -2.68 7.12 16.76
C ALA A 66 -1.83 5.99 17.38
N VAL A 67 -2.39 4.77 17.51
CA VAL A 67 -1.79 3.71 18.33
C VAL A 67 -1.36 2.48 17.51
N THR A 68 -1.87 2.27 16.29
CA THR A 68 -1.56 1.05 15.51
C THR A 68 -0.23 1.10 14.74
N GLY A 69 0.51 2.22 14.71
CA GLY A 69 1.86 2.29 14.12
C GLY A 69 1.96 2.06 12.60
N GLU A 70 0.90 1.63 11.92
CA GLU A 70 0.90 1.22 10.51
C GLU A 70 1.08 2.37 9.51
N GLY A 71 0.77 3.61 9.91
CA GLY A 71 0.86 4.77 9.00
C GLY A 71 -0.19 4.80 7.88
N LEU A 72 -1.23 3.95 7.93
CA LEU A 72 -2.34 3.96 6.98
C LEU A 72 -3.43 4.97 7.38
N ALA A 73 -3.19 6.23 7.04
CA ALA A 73 -4.18 7.29 7.23
C ALA A 73 -5.21 7.29 6.09
N LEU A 74 -6.48 6.94 6.37
CA LEU A 74 -7.55 6.85 5.35
C LEU A 74 -8.60 7.98 5.42
N MET A 75 -9.23 8.24 4.28
CA MET A 75 -10.47 9.02 4.13
C MET A 75 -11.50 8.21 3.34
N ALA A 76 -12.78 8.39 3.67
CA ALA A 76 -13.88 7.92 2.83
C ALA A 76 -14.23 9.00 1.81
N VAL A 77 -14.48 8.59 0.57
CA VAL A 77 -14.99 9.46 -0.50
C VAL A 77 -16.36 8.95 -0.87
N ARG A 78 -17.38 9.81 -0.78
CA ARG A 78 -18.79 9.45 -0.98
C ARG A 78 -19.45 10.35 -2.00
N GLY A 79 -20.36 9.80 -2.80
CA GLY A 79 -21.18 10.56 -3.75
C GLY A 79 -21.11 10.02 -5.18
N GLN A 80 -21.23 10.92 -6.16
CA GLN A 80 -21.20 10.60 -7.59
C GLN A 80 -20.28 11.57 -8.33
N GLY A 81 -19.23 11.05 -8.97
CA GLY A 81 -18.24 11.86 -9.65
C GLY A 81 -16.95 11.11 -9.95
N GLU A 82 -15.90 11.84 -10.29
CA GLU A 82 -14.56 11.28 -10.51
C GLU A 82 -13.55 11.96 -9.59
N ALA A 83 -12.60 11.18 -9.07
CA ALA A 83 -11.49 11.67 -8.27
C ALA A 83 -10.17 11.07 -8.78
N TRP A 84 -9.12 11.88 -8.76
CA TRP A 84 -7.76 11.46 -9.11
C TRP A 84 -6.90 11.45 -7.86
N PHE A 85 -6.11 10.39 -7.71
CA PHE A 85 -5.24 10.16 -6.56
C PHE A 85 -3.80 9.92 -7.00
N ALA A 86 -2.85 10.51 -6.29
CA ALA A 86 -1.43 10.29 -6.44
C ALA A 86 -0.70 10.58 -5.11
N HIS A 87 0.49 10.04 -4.93
CA HIS A 87 1.32 10.34 -3.77
C HIS A 87 2.80 10.32 -4.19
N GLU A 88 3.51 11.41 -3.91
CA GLU A 88 4.97 11.51 -4.07
C GLU A 88 5.54 11.02 -5.42
N ALA A 89 4.75 11.15 -6.50
CA ALA A 89 5.09 10.63 -7.83
C ALA A 89 5.53 9.15 -7.84
N GLN A 90 5.00 8.34 -6.92
CA GLN A 90 5.22 6.89 -6.90
C GLN A 90 4.45 6.20 -8.03
N ASN A 91 4.97 5.07 -8.52
CA ASN A 91 4.27 4.26 -9.50
C ASN A 91 3.02 3.64 -8.86
N CYS A 92 1.91 3.68 -9.59
CA CYS A 92 0.63 3.13 -9.16
C CYS A 92 0.35 1.78 -9.84
N PHE A 93 -0.18 0.83 -9.08
CA PHE A 93 -0.56 -0.50 -9.55
C PHE A 93 -1.94 -0.84 -9.01
N ILE A 94 -2.77 -1.49 -9.80
CA ILE A 94 -4.09 -1.95 -9.34
C ILE A 94 -4.02 -3.46 -9.15
N VAL A 95 -4.39 -3.92 -7.95
CA VAL A 95 -4.56 -5.32 -7.63
C VAL A 95 -6.04 -5.59 -7.47
N GLU A 96 -6.54 -6.56 -8.23
CA GLU A 96 -7.89 -7.08 -8.09
C GLU A 96 -7.86 -8.26 -7.12
N ILE A 97 -8.74 -8.22 -6.12
CA ILE A 97 -8.93 -9.27 -5.13
C ILE A 97 -10.22 -10.00 -5.50
N GLU A 98 -10.08 -11.28 -5.82
CA GLU A 98 -11.21 -12.17 -6.11
C GLU A 98 -11.77 -12.81 -4.83
N GLN A 99 -12.98 -13.36 -4.92
CA GLN A 99 -13.58 -14.03 -3.77
C GLN A 99 -12.74 -15.22 -3.31
N GLY A 100 -12.36 -15.21 -2.04
CA GLY A 100 -11.52 -16.24 -1.43
C GLY A 100 -10.04 -15.87 -1.37
N ASP A 101 -9.62 -14.86 -2.12
CA ASP A 101 -8.26 -14.33 -2.05
C ASP A 101 -8.10 -13.30 -0.94
N ALA A 102 -6.86 -13.17 -0.47
CA ALA A 102 -6.47 -12.11 0.44
C ALA A 102 -5.03 -11.67 0.15
N PHE A 103 -4.80 -10.36 0.23
CA PHE A 103 -3.51 -9.75 -0.04
C PHE A 103 -3.08 -8.86 1.13
N SER A 104 -1.90 -9.17 1.66
CA SER A 104 -1.29 -8.37 2.72
C SER A 104 -0.43 -7.28 2.12
N VAL A 105 -0.57 -6.05 2.60
CA VAL A 105 0.12 -4.87 2.06
C VAL A 105 0.67 -4.03 3.20
N ASN A 106 1.87 -3.47 3.03
CA ASN A 106 2.33 -2.43 3.94
C ASN A 106 1.44 -1.18 3.77
N GLY A 107 0.87 -0.66 4.88
CA GLY A 107 -0.06 0.46 4.84
C GLY A 107 0.48 1.72 4.14
N ARG A 108 1.80 1.96 4.15
CA ARG A 108 2.40 3.09 3.42
C ARG A 108 2.23 2.98 1.90
N ASN A 109 2.05 1.77 1.39
CA ASN A 109 1.94 1.47 -0.03
C ASN A 109 0.48 1.45 -0.52
N VAL A 110 -0.52 1.72 0.31
CA VAL A 110 -1.94 1.77 -0.12
C VAL A 110 -2.30 3.19 -0.59
N LEU A 111 -2.84 3.32 -1.80
CA LEU A 111 -3.34 4.58 -2.36
C LEU A 111 -4.84 4.74 -2.17
N CYS A 112 -5.63 3.77 -2.66
CA CYS A 112 -7.08 3.76 -2.54
C CYS A 112 -7.65 2.37 -2.82
N PHE A 113 -8.91 2.12 -2.43
CA PHE A 113 -9.55 0.83 -2.59
C PHE A 113 -11.08 0.93 -2.58
N ASP A 114 -11.72 -0.09 -3.16
CA ASP A 114 -13.17 -0.24 -3.20
C ASP A 114 -13.74 -0.45 -1.79
N ALA A 115 -14.90 0.15 -1.51
CA ALA A 115 -15.58 -0.04 -0.22
C ALA A 115 -16.10 -1.47 0.01
N THR A 116 -16.11 -2.32 -1.03
CA THR A 116 -16.46 -3.74 -0.95
C THR A 116 -15.35 -4.59 -0.35
N LEU A 117 -14.12 -4.09 -0.31
CA LEU A 117 -13.02 -4.79 0.34
C LEU A 117 -13.08 -4.61 1.86
N HIS A 118 -12.92 -5.73 2.55
CA HIS A 118 -12.59 -5.72 3.97
C HIS A 118 -11.10 -5.41 4.14
N TYR A 119 -10.75 -4.64 5.16
CA TYR A 119 -9.36 -4.42 5.53
C TYR A 119 -9.15 -4.61 7.03
N GLU A 120 -8.10 -5.34 7.39
CA GLU A 120 -7.70 -5.61 8.77
C GLU A 120 -6.21 -5.28 8.96
N ILE A 121 -5.87 -4.57 10.03
CA ILE A 121 -4.48 -4.28 10.38
C ILE A 121 -3.94 -5.44 11.22
N LYS A 122 -2.87 -6.08 10.75
CA LYS A 122 -2.15 -7.15 11.44
C LYS A 122 -0.72 -6.75 11.76
N THR A 123 -0.15 -7.38 12.79
CA THR A 123 1.28 -7.33 13.10
C THR A 123 1.94 -8.61 12.65
N VAL A 124 3.11 -8.52 12.01
CA VAL A 124 3.93 -9.70 11.72
C VAL A 124 4.40 -10.36 13.02
N LYS A 125 4.25 -11.68 13.11
CA LYS A 125 4.64 -12.47 14.28
C LYS A 125 6.14 -12.31 14.56
N GLY A 126 6.48 -12.03 15.83
CA GLY A 126 7.85 -11.79 16.27
C GLY A 126 8.32 -10.34 16.19
N ALA A 127 7.51 -9.43 15.63
CA ALA A 127 7.71 -7.99 15.76
C ALA A 127 7.26 -7.56 17.17
N GLY A 128 8.20 -7.49 18.12
CA GLY A 128 7.87 -7.04 19.48
C GLY A 128 7.32 -5.61 19.47
N MET A 129 6.36 -5.31 20.35
CA MET A 129 5.83 -3.94 20.53
C MET A 129 6.92 -2.91 20.87
N THR A 130 8.05 -3.36 21.40
CA THR A 130 9.20 -2.52 21.78
C THR A 130 10.10 -2.11 20.61
N SER A 131 9.97 -2.72 19.43
CA SER A 131 10.80 -2.43 18.24
C SER A 131 10.05 -1.68 17.13
N GLY A 132 8.90 -1.07 17.43
CA GLY A 132 8.11 -0.32 16.46
C GLY A 132 7.18 -1.14 15.58
N GLY A 133 7.22 -2.48 15.63
CA GLY A 133 6.28 -3.40 14.95
C GLY A 133 6.29 -3.33 13.41
N LEU A 134 6.31 -4.48 12.72
CA LEU A 134 5.97 -4.51 11.29
C LEU A 134 4.46 -4.73 11.17
N PHE A 135 3.75 -3.70 10.71
CA PHE A 135 2.30 -3.71 10.53
C PHE A 135 1.95 -3.81 9.04
N ASN A 136 0.87 -4.53 8.75
CA ASN A 136 0.35 -4.72 7.40
C ASN A 136 -1.18 -4.66 7.41
N SER A 137 -1.76 -4.15 6.32
CA SER A 137 -3.18 -4.22 6.03
C SER A 137 -3.46 -5.44 5.17
N VAL A 138 -4.33 -6.32 5.66
CA VAL A 138 -4.83 -7.46 4.91
C VAL A 138 -6.14 -7.07 4.24
N PHE A 139 -6.14 -7.09 2.90
CA PHE A 139 -7.33 -6.87 2.08
C PHE A 139 -7.95 -8.21 1.70
N SER A 140 -9.25 -8.34 1.86
CA SER A 140 -10.03 -9.53 1.49
C SER A 140 -11.44 -9.14 1.02
N GLY A 141 -12.20 -10.12 0.50
CA GLY A 141 -13.53 -9.89 -0.06
C GLY A 141 -13.48 -9.91 -1.58
N TYR A 142 -14.04 -8.89 -2.23
CA TYR A 142 -13.93 -8.73 -3.68
C TYR A 142 -13.82 -7.24 -4.05
N GLY A 143 -12.99 -6.91 -5.04
CA GLY A 143 -12.80 -5.54 -5.51
C GLY A 143 -11.33 -5.20 -5.76
N LYS A 144 -11.03 -3.92 -5.91
CA LYS A 144 -9.70 -3.43 -6.30
C LYS A 144 -9.05 -2.60 -5.22
N VAL A 145 -7.74 -2.75 -5.09
CA VAL A 145 -6.86 -1.89 -4.29
C VAL A 145 -5.75 -1.33 -5.18
N ALA A 146 -5.61 -0.02 -5.18
CA ALA A 146 -4.49 0.69 -5.77
C ALA A 146 -3.33 0.76 -4.77
N LEU A 147 -2.16 0.35 -5.25
CA LEU A 147 -0.90 0.35 -4.53
C LEU A 147 0.07 1.37 -5.12
N MET A 148 0.99 1.82 -4.29
CA MET A 148 2.07 2.72 -4.64
C MET A 148 3.39 2.01 -4.41
N CYS A 149 4.30 2.13 -5.37
CA CYS A 149 5.66 1.65 -5.26
C CYS A 149 6.60 2.69 -5.84
N GLU A 150 7.71 2.94 -5.15
CA GLU A 150 8.83 3.64 -5.78
C GLU A 150 9.46 2.71 -6.82
N GLY A 151 9.62 3.17 -8.05
CA GLY A 151 10.12 2.34 -9.15
C GLY A 151 9.17 1.20 -9.55
N THR A 152 9.69 0.27 -10.35
CA THR A 152 8.93 -0.89 -10.84
C THR A 152 9.11 -2.07 -9.88
N PRO A 153 8.06 -2.57 -9.24
CA PRO A 153 8.16 -3.61 -8.23
C PRO A 153 8.68 -4.92 -8.81
N ILE A 154 9.33 -5.72 -7.97
CA ILE A 154 9.72 -7.10 -8.26
C ILE A 154 8.73 -8.02 -7.56
N VAL A 155 8.09 -8.92 -8.31
CA VAL A 155 7.22 -9.97 -7.77
C VAL A 155 8.03 -11.26 -7.72
N ILE A 156 8.26 -11.77 -6.52
CA ILE A 156 9.09 -12.95 -6.28
C ILE A 156 8.19 -14.11 -5.85
N PRO A 157 8.11 -15.20 -6.64
CA PRO A 157 7.40 -16.41 -6.24
C PRO A 157 8.01 -17.02 -4.97
N VAL A 158 7.16 -17.48 -4.07
CA VAL A 158 7.53 -18.20 -2.85
C VAL A 158 7.02 -19.62 -2.97
N SER A 159 7.89 -20.60 -2.71
CA SER A 159 7.52 -22.01 -2.64
C SER A 159 8.00 -22.64 -1.34
N PRO A 160 7.42 -23.78 -0.90
CA PRO A 160 7.86 -24.47 0.31
C PRO A 160 9.35 -24.86 0.29
N GLN A 161 9.92 -25.06 -0.90
CA GLN A 161 11.33 -25.43 -1.09
C GLN A 161 12.26 -24.21 -1.22
N ALA A 162 11.72 -23.03 -1.51
CA ALA A 162 12.45 -21.80 -1.73
C ALA A 162 11.78 -20.64 -0.98
N PRO A 163 11.97 -20.55 0.35
CA PRO A 163 11.48 -19.42 1.13
C PRO A 163 12.21 -18.14 0.74
N VAL A 164 11.54 -17.00 0.87
CA VAL A 164 12.11 -15.69 0.52
C VAL A 164 12.34 -14.89 1.80
N PHE A 165 13.53 -14.28 1.89
CA PHE A 165 13.90 -13.36 2.95
C PHE A 165 13.98 -11.97 2.35
N VAL A 166 13.25 -11.02 2.93
CA VAL A 166 13.14 -9.66 2.41
C VAL A 166 13.48 -8.68 3.52
N ASP A 167 14.24 -7.64 3.22
CA ASP A 167 14.34 -6.48 4.09
C ASP A 167 12.94 -5.93 4.36
N THR A 168 12.56 -5.77 5.63
CA THR A 168 11.26 -5.23 6.04
C THR A 168 10.95 -3.87 5.40
N ASP A 169 11.98 -3.08 5.10
CA ASP A 169 11.86 -1.79 4.45
C ASP A 169 11.66 -1.87 2.93
N ALA A 170 11.94 -3.01 2.30
CA ALA A 170 11.70 -3.22 0.87
C ALA A 170 10.31 -3.83 0.58
N VAL A 171 9.62 -4.36 1.58
CA VAL A 171 8.33 -5.03 1.40
C VAL A 171 7.22 -4.04 1.01
N VAL A 172 6.49 -4.39 -0.05
CA VAL A 172 5.25 -3.73 -0.50
C VAL A 172 4.03 -4.54 -0.06
N GLY A 173 4.06 -5.86 -0.28
CA GLY A 173 2.96 -6.76 0.07
C GLY A 173 3.26 -8.22 -0.26
N TRP A 174 2.38 -9.14 0.11
CA TRP A 174 2.53 -10.58 -0.11
C TRP A 174 1.18 -11.32 -0.07
N SER A 175 1.14 -12.54 -0.62
CA SER A 175 -0.03 -13.42 -0.52
C SER A 175 -0.33 -13.77 0.94
N GLU A 176 -1.55 -13.50 1.43
CA GLU A 176 -1.87 -13.62 2.87
C GLU A 176 -1.67 -15.04 3.42
N GLN A 177 -1.79 -16.09 2.61
CA GLN A 177 -1.58 -17.48 3.07
C GLN A 177 -0.11 -17.81 3.42
N LEU A 178 0.85 -16.94 3.12
CA LEU A 178 2.25 -17.16 3.45
C LEU A 178 2.48 -17.05 4.97
N HIS A 179 3.23 -18.01 5.51
CA HIS A 179 3.70 -17.94 6.88
C HIS A 179 4.82 -16.89 6.98
N THR A 180 4.62 -15.87 7.82
CA THR A 180 5.57 -14.79 8.03
C THR A 180 6.24 -14.87 9.40
N SER A 181 7.55 -14.61 9.43
CA SER A 181 8.31 -14.50 10.68
C SER A 181 9.48 -13.53 10.53
N LEU A 182 9.85 -12.86 11.61
CA LEU A 182 11.07 -12.04 11.61
C LEU A 182 12.30 -12.89 11.90
N HIS A 183 13.28 -12.80 11.00
CA HIS A 183 14.56 -13.47 11.10
C HIS A 183 15.66 -12.43 11.38
N ARG A 184 16.36 -12.57 12.51
CA ARG A 184 17.56 -11.76 12.78
C ARG A 184 18.77 -12.51 12.26
N SER A 185 19.52 -11.88 11.35
CA SER A 185 20.81 -12.43 10.94
C SER A 185 21.76 -12.49 12.14
N GLN A 186 22.47 -13.61 12.31
CA GLN A 186 23.44 -13.82 13.39
C GLN A 186 24.76 -13.04 13.17
N SER A 187 24.92 -12.31 12.07
CA SER A 187 26.08 -11.46 11.78
C SER A 187 26.21 -10.24 12.71
N VAL A 188 25.36 -10.10 13.74
CA VAL A 188 25.47 -9.09 14.81
C VAL A 188 26.86 -9.09 15.47
N GLY A 189 27.56 -10.23 15.51
CA GLY A 189 28.94 -10.32 16.01
C GLY A 189 30.01 -9.64 15.13
N SER A 190 29.73 -9.34 13.85
CA SER A 190 30.67 -8.68 12.94
C SER A 190 30.48 -7.15 12.84
N MET A 191 29.55 -6.56 13.59
CA MET A 191 29.30 -5.11 13.63
C MET A 191 30.50 -4.26 14.10
N ILE A 192 31.55 -4.88 14.67
CA ILE A 192 32.80 -4.19 15.03
C ILE A 192 33.67 -3.91 13.78
N ARG A 193 33.36 -4.49 12.61
CA ARG A 193 34.21 -4.45 11.40
C ARG A 193 33.49 -3.97 10.12
N GLY A 194 32.53 -3.05 10.23
CA GLY A 194 31.98 -2.32 9.07
C GLY A 194 31.02 -3.11 8.16
N GLY A 195 30.23 -4.03 8.71
CA GLY A 195 29.17 -4.75 7.97
C GLY A 195 27.92 -3.91 7.69
N SER A 196 27.18 -4.21 6.61
CA SER A 196 26.19 -3.36 5.92
C SER A 196 24.85 -3.05 6.63
N GLY A 197 24.78 -3.11 7.97
CA GLY A 197 23.65 -2.54 8.72
C GLY A 197 22.30 -3.25 8.63
N GLU A 198 22.15 -4.40 7.95
CA GLU A 198 20.84 -5.07 7.83
C GLU A 198 20.37 -5.73 9.15
N ALA A 199 19.54 -4.96 9.85
CA ALA A 199 18.74 -5.35 10.99
C ALA A 199 17.41 -5.96 10.51
N VAL A 200 17.12 -7.19 10.93
CA VAL A 200 15.81 -7.86 10.84
C VAL A 200 15.24 -8.04 9.41
N GLN A 201 15.17 -9.29 8.95
CA GLN A 201 14.53 -9.65 7.68
C GLN A 201 13.17 -10.30 7.90
N LEU A 202 12.22 -10.08 6.99
CA LEU A 202 10.96 -10.82 6.91
C LEU A 202 11.19 -12.12 6.13
N LYS A 203 10.99 -13.26 6.79
CA LYS A 203 10.97 -14.57 6.15
C LYS A 203 9.54 -14.93 5.75
N LEU A 204 9.35 -15.30 4.49
CA LEU A 204 8.08 -15.77 3.93
C LEU A 204 8.20 -17.24 3.48
N GLU A 205 7.27 -18.08 3.95
CA GLU A 205 7.24 -19.52 3.70
C GLU A 205 5.84 -19.97 3.24
N GLY A 206 5.78 -20.96 2.36
CA GLY A 206 4.53 -21.51 1.82
C GLY A 206 4.44 -21.37 0.30
N GLN A 207 3.23 -21.26 -0.22
CA GLN A 207 2.97 -21.10 -1.66
C GLN A 207 2.30 -19.75 -1.93
N GLY A 208 2.93 -18.89 -2.73
CA GLY A 208 2.42 -17.57 -3.05
C GLY A 208 3.49 -16.69 -3.69
N PHE A 209 3.42 -15.39 -3.43
CA PHE A 209 4.44 -14.42 -3.86
C PHE A 209 4.61 -13.29 -2.85
N VAL A 210 5.76 -12.63 -2.92
CA VAL A 210 6.06 -11.36 -2.24
C VAL A 210 6.38 -10.29 -3.27
N VAL A 211 5.90 -9.07 -3.02
CA VAL A 211 6.15 -7.89 -3.83
C VAL A 211 7.10 -6.98 -3.08
N VAL A 212 8.21 -6.63 -3.74
CA VAL A 212 9.26 -5.80 -3.17
C VAL A 212 9.53 -4.60 -4.07
N ARG A 213 9.88 -3.46 -3.46
CA ARG A 213 10.30 -2.29 -4.22
C ARG A 213 11.77 -2.42 -4.65
N PRO A 214 12.16 -1.92 -5.83
CA PRO A 214 13.55 -1.90 -6.30
C PRO A 214 14.32 -0.70 -5.73
N SER A 215 14.14 -0.35 -4.45
CA SER A 215 14.84 0.77 -3.82
C SER A 215 15.13 0.50 -2.35
N GLU A 216 16.31 0.94 -1.89
CA GLU A 216 16.63 1.06 -0.47
C GLU A 216 15.92 2.32 0.08
N LEU A 217 15.60 2.34 1.38
CA LEU A 217 14.96 3.53 1.96
C LEU A 217 16.03 4.61 2.09
N THR A 218 15.88 5.72 1.35
CA THR A 218 16.74 6.88 1.61
C THR A 218 16.30 7.46 2.95
N PRO A 219 17.17 7.55 3.98
CA PRO A 219 16.77 8.12 5.27
C PRO A 219 16.28 9.55 5.04
N GLN A 220 14.99 9.81 5.29
CA GLN A 220 14.53 11.19 5.35
C GLN A 220 15.22 11.84 6.55
N LYS A 221 16.04 12.86 6.31
CA LYS A 221 16.48 13.74 7.40
C LYS A 221 15.22 14.34 8.01
N THR A 222 14.90 13.95 9.23
CA THR A 222 13.92 14.66 10.04
C THR A 222 14.41 16.09 10.21
N SER A 223 13.75 17.04 9.55
CA SER A 223 13.90 18.45 9.85
C SER A 223 13.42 18.66 11.28
N ASN A 224 14.33 19.02 12.18
CA ASN A 224 13.99 19.51 13.52
C ASN A 224 13.25 20.84 13.45
#